data_AF-A0A7J2TKU1-F1
#
_entry.id   AF-A0A7J2TKU1-F1
#
_cell.length_a   1.000
_cell.length_b   1.000
_cell.length_c   1.000
_cell.angle_alpha   90.00
_cell.angle_beta   90.00
_cell.angle_gamma   90.00
#
_symmetry.space_group_name_H-M   'P 1'
#
loop_
_entity.id
_entity.type
_entity.pdbx_description
1 polymer ?
#
loop_
_entity_poly.entity_id
_entity_poly.type
_entity_poly.pdbx_seq_one_letter_code
_entity_poly.pdbx_strand_id
1 'polypeptide(L)'
;MNEVGYRTGKYAYWKVLVAKESVDVSKGKALKIPVEPINLPPRTMVSPLSIMRHALGSVFDVRMKEMKRVEEEKRIEKALFMPIRDGSVRKGDVIGILKVYPTAVGKDEPEAKVEIKKRNAEIVYFDGKIKRMTTEVEDGWYRRWHLARWIPLIADEDLEVRKGEVCTVKIRGVEIPESTIPVPLNITINAIGSVLDVISPGKPRKVEEKRFVNEVIFVPTTSASIERGDLLGVLNIFYISLGNFIPSILSHLLGSEEAKIVYAKNGTLKRKTVKMSLLAFKRSEFGVLKPVVSAEDRRMNAGEIDVIRISKLDFPSSTIAQPIAGIGGDCSLLDLYSEVPRMIEEDKSIDRAIVCAVDDVEVKKGEVIGALAVYNVAILIEPQLFIAKYAFR
;
A
#
# COMPACT_ATOMS: atom_id res chain seq x y z
N MET A 1 -1.06 21.53 8.29
CA MET A 1 -1.38 20.49 9.30
C MET A 1 -0.11 20.25 10.11
N ASN A 2 -0.19 20.11 11.43
CA ASN A 2 0.98 19.78 12.26
C ASN A 2 1.09 18.26 12.44
N GLU A 3 2.26 17.76 12.84
CA GLU A 3 2.38 16.36 13.24
C GLU A 3 1.51 16.07 14.46
N VAL A 4 0.79 14.94 14.44
CA VAL A 4 -0.10 14.55 15.53
C VAL A 4 0.20 13.13 15.96
N GLY A 5 0.58 12.95 17.22
CA GLY A 5 0.67 11.62 17.83
C GLY A 5 -0.70 11.00 18.02
N TYR A 6 -0.85 9.72 17.69
CA TYR A 6 -2.09 8.98 17.89
C TYR A 6 -1.81 7.56 18.38
N ARG A 7 -2.81 6.98 19.04
CA ARG A 7 -2.86 5.55 19.37
C ARG A 7 -3.88 4.87 18.49
N THR A 8 -3.60 3.63 18.11
CA THR A 8 -4.49 2.82 17.27
C THR A 8 -5.16 1.70 18.07
N GLY A 9 -6.41 1.38 17.73
CA GLY A 9 -7.19 0.37 18.45
C GLY A 9 -6.71 -1.07 18.25
N LYS A 10 -7.05 -1.93 19.21
CA LYS A 10 -6.75 -3.37 19.12
C LYS A 10 -7.55 -4.08 18.03
N TYR A 11 -8.63 -3.46 17.58
CA TYR A 11 -9.49 -3.93 16.50
C TYR A 11 -9.41 -2.99 15.32
N ALA A 12 -9.58 -3.55 14.12
CA ALA A 12 -9.79 -2.80 12.91
C ALA A 12 -10.93 -3.43 12.12
N TYR A 13 -11.47 -2.67 11.18
CA TYR A 13 -12.59 -3.10 10.36
C TYR A 13 -12.16 -3.14 8.91
N TRP A 14 -12.84 -3.95 8.10
CA TRP A 14 -12.80 -3.83 6.66
C TRP A 14 -14.19 -3.48 6.15
N LYS A 15 -14.24 -2.57 5.18
CA LYS A 15 -15.46 -2.18 4.48
C LYS A 15 -15.28 -2.55 3.02
N VAL A 16 -16.25 -3.28 2.47
CA VAL A 16 -16.23 -3.67 1.06
C VAL A 16 -16.61 -2.47 0.20
N LEU A 17 -15.76 -2.10 -0.76
CA LEU A 17 -16.03 -1.03 -1.72
C LEU A 17 -16.82 -1.63 -2.89
N VAL A 18 -18.07 -1.21 -3.03
CA VAL A 18 -18.98 -1.67 -4.09
C VAL A 18 -19.25 -0.52 -5.04
N ALA A 19 -19.06 -0.73 -6.34
CA ALA A 19 -19.34 0.28 -7.36
C ALA A 19 -20.83 0.62 -7.39
N LYS A 20 -21.14 1.91 -7.28
CA LYS A 20 -22.52 2.43 -7.31
C LYS A 20 -23.06 2.56 -8.73
N GLU A 21 -22.16 2.74 -9.69
CA GLU A 21 -22.44 3.05 -11.09
C GLU A 21 -21.50 2.25 -11.99
N SER A 22 -21.91 2.02 -13.24
CA SER A 22 -21.04 1.38 -14.22
C SER A 22 -20.13 2.43 -14.85
N VAL A 23 -18.84 2.12 -14.98
CA VAL A 23 -17.80 3.02 -15.49
C VAL A 23 -16.87 2.22 -16.39
N ASP A 24 -16.67 2.72 -17.61
CA ASP A 24 -15.66 2.17 -18.51
C ASP A 24 -14.27 2.66 -18.10
N VAL A 25 -13.31 1.74 -18.13
CA VAL A 25 -11.95 1.97 -17.67
C VAL A 25 -10.98 1.70 -18.80
N SER A 26 -9.93 2.51 -18.87
CA SER A 26 -8.80 2.30 -19.77
C SER A 26 -7.53 2.04 -18.95
N LYS A 27 -6.74 1.06 -19.37
CA LYS A 27 -5.46 0.70 -18.75
C LYS A 27 -4.58 1.94 -18.55
N GLY A 28 -4.04 2.07 -17.34
CA GLY A 28 -3.12 3.14 -16.96
C GLY A 28 -3.76 4.50 -16.71
N LYS A 29 -5.06 4.68 -16.97
CA LYS A 29 -5.76 5.94 -16.70
C LYS A 29 -6.47 5.87 -15.36
N ALA A 30 -5.86 6.44 -14.33
CA ALA A 30 -6.49 6.56 -13.02
C ALA A 30 -7.81 7.32 -13.11
N LEU A 31 -8.82 6.87 -12.38
CA LEU A 31 -10.15 7.50 -12.38
C LEU A 31 -10.86 7.38 -11.04
N LYS A 32 -11.92 8.18 -10.87
CA LYS A 32 -12.82 8.13 -9.72
C LYS A 32 -13.99 7.19 -10.05
N ILE A 33 -14.19 6.15 -9.25
CA ILE A 33 -15.36 5.28 -9.34
C ILE A 33 -16.31 5.63 -8.19
N PRO A 34 -17.57 6.05 -8.47
CA PRO A 34 -18.59 6.19 -7.44
C PRO A 34 -18.83 4.87 -6.71
N VAL A 35 -18.81 4.89 -5.38
CA VAL A 35 -19.06 3.71 -4.54
C VAL A 35 -20.31 3.90 -3.69
N GLU A 36 -20.88 2.78 -3.24
CA GLU A 36 -21.88 2.82 -2.18
C GLU A 36 -21.33 3.59 -0.97
N PRO A 37 -22.04 4.60 -0.45
CA PRO A 37 -21.50 5.45 0.60
C PRO A 37 -21.12 4.66 1.86
N ILE A 38 -19.89 4.89 2.34
CA ILE A 38 -19.41 4.35 3.61
C ILE A 38 -19.33 5.48 4.62
N ASN A 39 -20.20 5.42 5.63
CA ASN A 39 -20.15 6.31 6.78
C ASN A 39 -19.18 5.72 7.81
N LEU A 40 -18.25 6.54 8.28
CA LEU A 40 -17.29 6.20 9.31
C LEU A 40 -17.45 7.16 10.48
N PRO A 41 -17.42 6.65 11.71
CA PRO A 41 -17.48 7.49 12.89
C PRO A 41 -16.22 8.36 13.01
N PRO A 42 -16.27 9.38 13.89
CA PRO A 42 -15.08 10.11 14.31
C PRO A 42 -13.93 9.20 14.71
N ARG A 43 -12.73 9.76 14.64
CA ARG A 43 -11.49 9.12 15.11
C ARG A 43 -11.18 7.81 14.40
N THR A 44 -11.47 7.79 13.10
CA THR A 44 -11.09 6.70 12.21
C THR A 44 -10.12 7.17 11.14
N MET A 45 -9.13 6.34 10.83
CA MET A 45 -8.26 6.47 9.67
C MET A 45 -8.50 5.31 8.72
N VAL A 46 -8.24 5.51 7.42
CA VAL A 46 -8.50 4.49 6.41
C VAL A 46 -7.33 4.27 5.47
N SER A 47 -7.25 3.07 4.90
CA SER A 47 -6.34 2.77 3.79
C SER A 47 -6.87 1.57 2.99
N PRO A 48 -6.69 1.53 1.67
CA PRO A 48 -7.03 0.37 0.87
C PRO A 48 -6.27 -0.88 1.34
N LEU A 49 -6.92 -2.02 1.20
CA LEU A 49 -6.27 -3.31 1.32
C LEU A 49 -5.40 -3.54 0.07
N SER A 50 -4.13 -3.84 0.29
CA SER A 50 -3.13 -4.01 -0.77
C SER A 50 -3.02 -5.47 -1.21
N ILE A 51 -4.14 -5.96 -1.75
CA ILE A 51 -4.18 -7.13 -2.63
C ILE A 51 -5.35 -6.91 -3.59
N MET A 52 -5.08 -6.95 -4.89
CA MET A 52 -6.04 -6.60 -5.93
C MET A 52 -7.33 -7.40 -5.80
N ARG A 53 -8.48 -6.70 -5.78
CA ARG A 53 -9.81 -7.32 -5.58
C ARG A 53 -10.72 -7.31 -6.80
N HIS A 54 -10.30 -6.68 -7.89
CA HIS A 54 -11.11 -6.55 -9.09
C HIS A 54 -10.28 -6.83 -10.34
N ALA A 55 -10.76 -7.68 -11.26
CA ALA A 55 -10.02 -8.13 -12.46
C ALA A 55 -9.35 -7.02 -13.30
N LEU A 56 -9.93 -5.82 -13.29
CA LEU A 56 -9.52 -4.70 -14.12
C LEU A 56 -8.46 -3.79 -13.47
N GLY A 57 -8.23 -3.85 -12.15
CA GLY A 57 -7.36 -2.88 -11.48
C GLY A 57 -7.46 -2.87 -9.95
N SER A 58 -6.83 -1.89 -9.33
CA SER A 58 -6.79 -1.75 -7.87
C SER A 58 -7.24 -0.38 -7.39
N VAL A 59 -7.83 -0.35 -6.19
CA VAL A 59 -8.13 0.89 -5.46
C VAL A 59 -6.88 1.31 -4.70
N PHE A 60 -6.35 2.49 -5.01
CA PHE A 60 -5.16 3.02 -4.35
C PHE A 60 -5.49 4.15 -3.36
N ASP A 61 -6.68 4.73 -3.44
CA ASP A 61 -7.15 5.76 -2.51
C ASP A 61 -8.68 5.83 -2.51
N VAL A 62 -9.24 6.63 -1.61
CA VAL A 62 -10.67 6.96 -1.54
C VAL A 62 -10.87 8.46 -1.44
N ARG A 63 -12.07 8.94 -1.77
CA ARG A 63 -12.43 10.34 -1.67
C ARG A 63 -13.78 10.55 -1.01
N MET A 64 -13.83 11.67 -0.30
CA MET A 64 -14.99 12.23 0.36
C MET A 64 -15.35 13.52 -0.37
N LYS A 65 -16.58 14.03 -0.18
CA LYS A 65 -16.96 15.33 -0.76
C LYS A 65 -16.08 16.48 -0.28
N GLU A 66 -15.70 16.44 0.99
CA GLU A 66 -14.85 17.43 1.65
C GLU A 66 -13.81 16.69 2.49
N MET A 67 -12.61 17.24 2.60
CA MET A 67 -11.60 16.74 3.53
C MET A 67 -12.09 16.98 4.96
N LYS A 68 -12.01 15.94 5.80
CA LYS A 68 -12.43 15.99 7.20
C LYS A 68 -11.24 15.66 8.10
N ARG A 69 -11.19 16.29 9.27
CA ARG A 69 -10.18 15.94 10.28
C ARG A 69 -10.44 14.53 10.82
N VAL A 70 -9.45 13.98 11.52
CA VAL A 70 -9.58 12.64 12.09
C VAL A 70 -10.73 12.58 13.10
N GLU A 71 -10.98 13.64 13.85
CA GLU A 71 -12.01 13.79 14.88
C GLU A 71 -13.43 13.97 14.34
N GLU A 72 -13.60 14.06 13.02
CA GLU A 72 -14.91 14.25 12.38
C GLU A 72 -15.42 12.95 11.76
N GLU A 73 -16.76 12.87 11.62
CA GLU A 73 -17.43 11.85 10.82
C GLU A 73 -17.02 11.96 9.35
N LYS A 74 -16.94 10.80 8.69
CA LYS A 74 -16.47 10.72 7.31
C LYS A 74 -17.48 9.96 6.47
N ARG A 75 -17.77 10.48 5.28
CA ARG A 75 -18.59 9.81 4.27
C ARG A 75 -17.78 9.64 3.00
N ILE A 76 -17.37 8.41 2.74
CA ILE A 76 -16.61 8.02 1.56
C ILE A 76 -17.61 7.72 0.44
N GLU A 77 -17.42 8.34 -0.71
CA GLU A 77 -18.35 8.26 -1.85
C GLU A 77 -17.68 7.86 -3.17
N LYS A 78 -16.35 7.97 -3.25
CA LYS A 78 -15.59 7.60 -4.43
C LYS A 78 -14.36 6.78 -4.05
N ALA A 79 -14.01 5.82 -4.89
CA ALA A 79 -12.71 5.14 -4.86
C ALA A 79 -11.85 5.64 -6.02
N LEU A 80 -10.55 5.85 -5.77
CA LEU A 80 -9.60 6.12 -6.83
C LEU A 80 -9.02 4.79 -7.30
N PHE A 81 -9.22 4.52 -8.58
CA PHE A 81 -8.97 3.22 -9.17
C PHE A 81 -7.90 3.33 -10.24
N MET A 82 -6.93 2.42 -10.23
CA MET A 82 -5.88 2.29 -11.24
C MET A 82 -6.16 1.05 -12.10
N PRO A 83 -6.65 1.22 -13.33
CA PRO A 83 -6.90 0.11 -14.23
C PRO A 83 -5.58 -0.45 -14.78
N ILE A 84 -5.46 -1.78 -14.77
CA ILE A 84 -4.38 -2.51 -15.45
C ILE A 84 -4.85 -3.19 -16.74
N ARG A 85 -6.16 -3.15 -17.02
CA ARG A 85 -6.82 -3.68 -18.22
C ARG A 85 -7.96 -2.74 -18.61
N ASP A 86 -8.23 -2.66 -19.91
CA ASP A 86 -9.44 -2.04 -20.41
C ASP A 86 -10.67 -2.89 -20.07
N GLY A 87 -11.81 -2.24 -19.90
CA GLY A 87 -13.07 -2.94 -19.68
C GLY A 87 -14.12 -2.04 -19.03
N SER A 88 -15.08 -2.68 -18.36
CA SER A 88 -16.17 -1.97 -17.68
C SER A 88 -16.32 -2.51 -16.26
N VAL A 89 -16.18 -1.61 -15.29
CA VAL A 89 -16.62 -1.83 -13.91
C VAL A 89 -18.12 -1.63 -13.90
N ARG A 90 -18.88 -2.61 -13.43
CA ARG A 90 -20.34 -2.55 -13.39
C ARG A 90 -20.83 -2.11 -12.02
N LYS A 91 -22.00 -1.48 -11.98
CA LYS A 91 -22.74 -1.29 -10.74
C LYS A 91 -22.91 -2.63 -10.01
N GLY A 92 -22.56 -2.67 -8.72
CA GLY A 92 -22.58 -3.87 -7.89
C GLY A 92 -21.24 -4.61 -7.82
N ASP A 93 -20.22 -4.19 -8.59
CA ASP A 93 -18.89 -4.81 -8.54
C ASP A 93 -18.17 -4.50 -7.24
N VAL A 94 -17.57 -5.52 -6.63
CA VAL A 94 -16.59 -5.33 -5.57
C VAL A 94 -15.29 -4.84 -6.20
N ILE A 95 -14.97 -3.56 -6.00
CA ILE A 95 -13.77 -2.95 -6.59
C ILE A 95 -12.58 -2.94 -5.63
N GLY A 96 -12.81 -3.12 -4.33
CA GLY A 96 -11.77 -3.02 -3.32
C GLY A 96 -12.25 -3.32 -1.91
N ILE A 97 -11.31 -3.30 -0.97
CA ILE A 97 -11.58 -3.40 0.46
C ILE A 97 -10.88 -2.23 1.14
N LEU A 98 -11.57 -1.54 2.03
CA LEU A 98 -11.05 -0.42 2.81
C LEU A 98 -10.81 -0.86 4.25
N LYS A 99 -9.57 -0.80 4.72
CA LYS A 99 -9.21 -1.00 6.13
C LYS A 99 -9.57 0.27 6.90
N VAL A 100 -10.26 0.13 8.02
CA VAL A 100 -10.66 1.21 8.92
C VAL A 100 -10.02 0.97 10.28
N TYR A 101 -9.24 1.94 10.75
CA TYR A 101 -8.55 1.90 12.02
C TYR A 101 -9.20 2.89 12.99
N PRO A 102 -9.81 2.41 14.07
CA PRO A 102 -10.10 3.23 15.24
C PRO A 102 -8.79 3.82 15.77
N THR A 103 -8.82 5.12 16.04
CA THR A 103 -7.67 5.91 16.47
C THR A 103 -8.07 6.81 17.61
N ALA A 104 -7.10 7.26 18.38
CA ALA A 104 -7.31 8.27 19.41
C ALA A 104 -6.14 9.24 19.41
N VAL A 105 -6.46 10.53 19.54
CA VAL A 105 -5.48 11.60 19.74
C VAL A 105 -5.57 12.00 21.22
N GLY A 106 -4.43 12.12 21.89
CA GLY A 106 -4.39 12.42 23.34
C GLY A 106 -4.61 11.19 24.23
N LYS A 107 -5.37 11.37 25.33
CA LYS A 107 -5.54 10.34 26.39
C LYS A 107 -6.68 9.35 26.12
N ASP A 108 -7.45 9.56 25.07
CA ASP A 108 -8.65 8.77 24.81
C ASP A 108 -8.33 7.35 24.35
N GLU A 109 -9.25 6.41 24.59
CA GLU A 109 -9.17 5.07 24.04
C GLU A 109 -9.63 5.05 22.57
N PRO A 110 -8.88 4.37 21.68
CA PRO A 110 -9.24 4.24 20.27
C PRO A 110 -10.41 3.26 20.09
N GLU A 111 -11.62 3.77 20.22
CA GLU A 111 -12.87 3.04 19.99
C GLU A 111 -13.72 3.72 18.92
N ALA A 112 -14.33 2.92 18.06
CA ALA A 112 -15.22 3.38 17.01
C ALA A 112 -16.30 2.32 16.74
N LYS A 113 -17.57 2.72 16.81
CA LYS A 113 -18.70 1.86 16.43
C LYS A 113 -18.86 1.90 14.91
N VAL A 114 -18.19 0.98 14.22
CA VAL A 114 -18.28 0.86 12.77
C VAL A 114 -19.43 -0.09 12.42
N GLU A 115 -20.36 0.40 11.59
CA GLU A 115 -21.48 -0.39 11.10
C GLU A 115 -20.98 -1.55 10.22
N ILE A 116 -21.53 -2.76 10.42
CA ILE A 116 -21.28 -3.93 9.59
C ILE A 116 -22.48 -4.14 8.67
N LYS A 117 -22.24 -4.25 7.37
CA LYS A 117 -23.28 -4.48 6.37
C LYS A 117 -23.02 -5.78 5.62
N LYS A 118 -24.11 -6.51 5.37
CA LYS A 118 -24.19 -7.63 4.42
C LYS A 118 -24.93 -7.20 3.19
N ARG A 119 -24.48 -7.64 2.02
CA ARG A 119 -25.10 -7.31 0.73
C ARG A 119 -24.66 -8.29 -0.34
N ASN A 120 -25.50 -8.51 -1.35
CA ASN A 120 -25.08 -9.21 -2.56
C ASN A 120 -24.25 -8.26 -3.42
N ALA A 121 -23.10 -8.73 -3.88
CA ALA A 121 -22.22 -8.00 -4.79
C ALA A 121 -21.55 -8.95 -5.78
N GLU A 122 -21.03 -8.42 -6.88
CA GLU A 122 -20.28 -9.20 -7.86
C GLU A 122 -18.79 -9.18 -7.54
N ILE A 123 -18.22 -10.35 -7.28
CA ILE A 123 -16.76 -10.52 -7.28
C ILE A 123 -16.31 -10.70 -8.72
N VAL A 124 -15.45 -9.79 -9.19
CA VAL A 124 -14.94 -9.77 -10.57
C VAL A 124 -13.46 -10.13 -10.55
N TYR A 125 -13.09 -11.19 -11.26
CA TYR A 125 -11.72 -11.70 -11.24
C TYR A 125 -11.25 -12.19 -12.60
N PHE A 126 -9.93 -12.26 -12.77
CA PHE A 126 -9.32 -12.72 -14.01
C PHE A 126 -8.81 -14.15 -13.87
N ASP A 127 -9.24 -15.02 -14.78
CA ASP A 127 -8.84 -16.41 -14.86
C ASP A 127 -8.82 -16.83 -16.34
N GLY A 128 -7.84 -16.31 -17.08
CA GLY A 128 -7.75 -16.33 -18.55
C GLY A 128 -8.74 -15.41 -19.27
N LYS A 129 -9.90 -15.18 -18.64
CA LYS A 129 -10.92 -14.19 -19.02
C LYS A 129 -11.52 -13.57 -17.77
N ILE A 130 -12.21 -12.44 -17.94
CA ILE A 130 -12.97 -11.82 -16.85
C ILE A 130 -14.14 -12.74 -16.48
N LYS A 131 -14.20 -13.13 -15.22
CA LYS A 131 -15.30 -13.89 -14.61
C LYS A 131 -15.98 -13.04 -13.55
N ARG A 132 -17.28 -13.25 -13.39
CA ARG A 132 -18.14 -12.57 -12.42
C ARG A 132 -18.88 -13.61 -11.62
N MET A 133 -18.96 -13.40 -10.31
CA MET A 133 -19.66 -14.29 -9.40
C MET A 133 -20.41 -13.44 -8.37
N THR A 134 -21.73 -13.50 -8.40
CA THR A 134 -22.56 -12.89 -7.36
C THR A 134 -22.42 -13.70 -6.08
N THR A 135 -22.18 -13.01 -4.97
CA THR A 135 -22.11 -13.64 -3.65
C THR A 135 -22.50 -12.63 -2.58
N GLU A 136 -22.89 -13.12 -1.41
CA GLU A 136 -23.06 -12.27 -0.23
C GLU A 136 -21.68 -11.87 0.27
N VAL A 137 -21.44 -10.56 0.33
CA VAL A 137 -20.25 -9.97 0.92
C VAL A 137 -20.61 -9.30 2.24
N GLU A 138 -19.71 -9.42 3.20
CA GLU A 138 -19.90 -8.93 4.56
C GLU A 138 -18.71 -8.03 4.94
N ASP A 139 -19.02 -6.83 5.42
CA ASP A 139 -18.05 -6.02 6.15
C ASP A 139 -17.67 -6.75 7.45
N GLY A 140 -16.47 -6.55 7.97
CA GLY A 140 -16.02 -7.35 9.10
C GLY A 140 -15.04 -6.60 9.97
N TRP A 141 -14.59 -7.28 11.01
CA TRP A 141 -13.60 -6.78 11.93
C TRP A 141 -12.58 -7.86 12.25
N TYR A 142 -11.41 -7.42 12.67
CA TYR A 142 -10.32 -8.31 13.05
C TYR A 142 -9.51 -7.69 14.18
N ARG A 143 -8.93 -8.56 15.00
CA ARG A 143 -7.96 -8.15 16.02
C ARG A 143 -6.60 -7.94 15.37
N ARG A 144 -5.91 -6.87 15.74
CA ARG A 144 -4.56 -6.58 15.29
C ARG A 144 -3.56 -7.09 16.32
N TRP A 145 -2.60 -7.89 15.89
CA TRP A 145 -1.52 -8.35 16.76
C TRP A 145 -0.27 -7.49 16.68
N HIS A 146 -0.21 -6.59 15.70
CA HIS A 146 0.95 -5.74 15.43
C HIS A 146 2.24 -6.50 15.11
N LEU A 147 2.17 -7.82 14.99
CA LEU A 147 3.25 -8.66 14.52
C LEU A 147 3.21 -8.71 13.01
N ALA A 148 4.37 -8.56 12.38
CA ALA A 148 4.50 -8.64 10.94
C ALA A 148 5.85 -9.21 10.52
N ARG A 149 5.91 -9.59 9.25
CA ARG A 149 7.15 -9.97 8.58
C ARG A 149 7.28 -9.30 7.23
N TRP A 150 8.51 -9.16 6.77
CA TRP A 150 8.82 -8.70 5.42
C TRP A 150 8.94 -9.86 4.46
N ILE A 151 8.35 -9.69 3.28
CA ILE A 151 8.56 -10.58 2.14
C ILE A 151 9.01 -9.74 0.94
N PRO A 152 10.18 -10.03 0.35
CA PRO A 152 10.64 -9.31 -0.84
C PRO A 152 9.78 -9.67 -2.05
N LEU A 153 9.56 -8.69 -2.92
CA LEU A 153 8.90 -8.86 -4.22
C LEU A 153 9.97 -8.79 -5.29
N ILE A 154 10.36 -9.94 -5.83
CA ILE A 154 11.52 -10.08 -6.73
C ILE A 154 11.00 -10.35 -8.14
N ALA A 155 11.45 -9.56 -9.11
CA ALA A 155 11.07 -9.71 -10.51
C ALA A 155 11.44 -11.11 -11.04
N ASP A 156 10.49 -11.73 -11.74
CA ASP A 156 10.65 -13.02 -12.44
C ASP A 156 10.46 -12.90 -13.95
N GLU A 157 10.73 -11.72 -14.47
CA GLU A 157 10.81 -11.43 -15.90
C GLU A 157 11.74 -10.23 -16.15
N ASP A 158 12.18 -10.11 -17.40
CA ASP A 158 12.83 -8.91 -17.91
C ASP A 158 11.77 -8.08 -18.64
N LEU A 159 11.66 -6.79 -18.32
CA LEU A 159 10.61 -5.93 -18.85
C LEU A 159 11.10 -4.49 -19.01
N GLU A 160 10.94 -3.92 -20.21
CA GLU A 160 11.09 -2.48 -20.42
C GLU A 160 9.85 -1.74 -19.91
N VAL A 161 10.07 -0.77 -19.04
CA VAL A 161 9.00 0.08 -18.49
C VAL A 161 9.21 1.53 -18.89
N ARG A 162 8.10 2.26 -19.01
CA ARG A 162 8.10 3.69 -19.35
C ARG A 162 7.57 4.50 -18.17
N LYS A 163 8.21 5.63 -17.89
CA LYS A 163 7.77 6.56 -16.84
C LYS A 163 6.28 6.87 -16.98
N GLY A 164 5.54 6.74 -15.89
CA GLY A 164 4.11 7.05 -15.81
C GLY A 164 3.18 5.97 -16.40
N GLU A 165 3.69 5.00 -17.15
CA GLU A 165 2.89 3.90 -17.70
C GLU A 165 2.78 2.75 -16.70
N VAL A 166 1.65 2.65 -15.99
CA VAL A 166 1.40 1.55 -15.05
C VAL A 166 1.40 0.21 -15.77
N CYS A 167 2.14 -0.75 -15.22
CA CYS A 167 2.29 -2.09 -15.78
C CYS A 167 2.15 -3.18 -14.72
N THR A 168 1.93 -4.41 -15.19
CA THR A 168 2.02 -5.61 -14.35
C THR A 168 3.40 -6.21 -14.53
N VAL A 169 4.05 -6.60 -13.43
CA VAL A 169 5.34 -7.28 -13.46
C VAL A 169 5.22 -8.62 -12.73
N LYS A 170 5.63 -9.71 -13.38
CA LYS A 170 5.74 -11.03 -12.77
C LYS A 170 6.82 -11.01 -11.71
N ILE A 171 6.51 -11.62 -10.58
CA ILE A 171 7.42 -11.81 -9.48
C ILE A 171 7.56 -13.30 -9.16
N ARG A 172 8.64 -13.65 -8.48
CA ARG A 172 8.77 -14.96 -7.86
C ARG A 172 7.56 -15.17 -6.94
N GLY A 173 6.92 -16.32 -7.06
CA GLY A 173 5.70 -16.63 -6.34
C GLY A 173 5.86 -16.49 -4.83
N VAL A 174 4.95 -15.74 -4.20
CA VAL A 174 4.93 -15.52 -2.75
C VAL A 174 3.66 -16.12 -2.16
N GLU A 175 3.81 -17.04 -1.21
CA GLU A 175 2.71 -17.49 -0.35
C GLU A 175 2.45 -16.46 0.75
N ILE A 176 1.23 -15.93 0.76
CA ILE A 176 0.69 -15.11 1.85
C ILE A 176 -0.10 -16.03 2.78
N PRO A 177 0.34 -16.20 4.04
CA PRO A 177 -0.35 -17.07 4.98
C PRO A 177 -1.81 -16.64 5.23
N GLU A 178 -2.63 -17.59 5.64
CA GLU A 178 -3.95 -17.29 6.19
C GLU A 178 -3.85 -16.39 7.43
N SER A 179 -4.93 -15.67 7.75
CA SER A 179 -5.01 -14.73 8.85
C SER A 179 -3.91 -13.65 8.83
N THR A 180 -3.55 -13.19 7.63
CA THR A 180 -2.61 -12.09 7.44
C THR A 180 -3.08 -11.00 6.47
N ILE A 181 -2.56 -9.80 6.63
CA ILE A 181 -2.88 -8.65 5.78
C ILE A 181 -1.60 -8.16 5.10
N PRO A 182 -1.51 -8.25 3.76
CA PRO A 182 -0.40 -7.65 3.02
C PRO A 182 -0.55 -6.13 2.94
N VAL A 183 0.56 -5.43 3.11
CA VAL A 183 0.70 -3.98 2.91
C VAL A 183 2.09 -3.72 2.33
N PRO A 184 2.22 -3.12 1.13
CA PRO A 184 3.49 -2.64 0.61
C PRO A 184 4.23 -1.79 1.64
N LEU A 185 5.55 -1.82 1.57
CA LEU A 185 6.38 -0.86 2.28
C LEU A 185 6.38 0.44 1.49
N ASN A 186 5.78 1.49 2.03
CA ASN A 186 5.62 2.77 1.32
C ASN A 186 6.77 3.73 1.64
N ILE A 187 7.97 3.24 1.31
CA ILE A 187 9.19 4.00 1.09
C ILE A 187 9.89 3.28 -0.07
N THR A 188 10.00 3.94 -1.22
CA THR A 188 10.50 3.34 -2.47
C THR A 188 11.87 2.71 -2.25
N ILE A 189 11.97 1.42 -2.57
CA ILE A 189 13.21 0.64 -2.48
C ILE A 189 13.82 0.30 -3.86
N ASN A 190 13.19 0.78 -4.93
CA ASN A 190 13.62 0.56 -6.31
C ASN A 190 13.64 1.89 -7.07
N ALA A 191 14.80 2.29 -7.60
CA ALA A 191 14.93 3.57 -8.29
C ALA A 191 14.13 3.71 -9.60
N ILE A 192 13.63 2.60 -10.17
CA ILE A 192 12.82 2.61 -11.40
C ILE A 192 11.37 3.01 -11.09
N GLY A 193 10.84 2.67 -9.92
CA GLY A 193 9.42 2.88 -9.59
C GLY A 193 8.99 2.22 -8.29
N SER A 194 7.67 2.15 -8.08
CA SER A 194 7.08 1.62 -6.85
C SER A 194 6.01 0.56 -7.12
N VAL A 195 5.83 -0.33 -6.15
CA VAL A 195 4.75 -1.33 -6.15
C VAL A 195 3.50 -0.69 -5.56
N LEU A 196 2.47 -0.54 -6.38
CA LEU A 196 1.16 -0.04 -5.97
C LEU A 196 0.35 -1.11 -5.24
N ASP A 197 0.34 -2.33 -5.78
CA ASP A 197 -0.44 -3.45 -5.25
C ASP A 197 0.12 -4.80 -5.72
N VAL A 198 -0.36 -5.90 -5.13
CA VAL A 198 -0.05 -7.27 -5.55
C VAL A 198 -1.27 -7.99 -6.10
N ILE A 199 -1.04 -8.91 -7.02
CA ILE A 199 -2.07 -9.65 -7.73
C ILE A 199 -2.03 -11.11 -7.29
N SER A 200 -3.17 -11.60 -6.80
CA SER A 200 -3.41 -13.03 -6.60
C SER A 200 -4.19 -13.55 -7.82
N PRO A 201 -3.67 -14.56 -8.55
CA PRO A 201 -4.34 -15.07 -9.73
C PRO A 201 -5.65 -15.79 -9.38
N GLY A 202 -6.61 -15.76 -10.31
CA GLY A 202 -7.87 -16.46 -10.17
C GLY A 202 -8.84 -15.81 -9.18
N LYS A 203 -9.69 -16.64 -8.56
CA LYS A 203 -10.74 -16.18 -7.65
C LYS A 203 -10.13 -15.57 -6.38
N PRO A 204 -10.53 -14.35 -5.97
CA PRO A 204 -10.12 -13.76 -4.71
C PRO A 204 -10.46 -14.68 -3.54
N ARG A 205 -9.46 -14.95 -2.71
CA ARG A 205 -9.61 -15.76 -1.49
C ARG A 205 -9.89 -14.90 -0.27
N LYS A 206 -10.52 -15.50 0.73
CA LYS A 206 -10.74 -14.86 2.03
C LYS A 206 -9.43 -14.73 2.80
N VAL A 207 -9.45 -13.97 3.90
CA VAL A 207 -8.23 -13.75 4.70
C VAL A 207 -7.84 -15.01 5.48
N GLU A 208 -8.82 -15.85 5.82
CA GLU A 208 -8.69 -17.13 6.50
C GLU A 208 -8.07 -18.21 5.59
N GLU A 209 -7.84 -17.91 4.32
CA GLU A 209 -7.24 -18.83 3.36
C GLU A 209 -5.81 -18.39 3.02
N LYS A 210 -4.95 -19.38 2.76
CA LYS A 210 -3.66 -19.13 2.10
C LYS A 210 -3.89 -18.50 0.74
N ARG A 211 -3.13 -17.45 0.45
CA ARG A 211 -3.14 -16.72 -0.82
C ARG A 211 -1.77 -16.86 -1.47
N PHE A 212 -1.74 -16.73 -2.79
CA PHE A 212 -0.51 -16.76 -3.55
C PHE A 212 -0.50 -15.55 -4.46
N VAL A 213 0.62 -14.82 -4.49
CA VAL A 213 0.79 -13.66 -5.38
C VAL A 213 2.01 -13.89 -6.26
N ASN A 214 1.86 -13.59 -7.55
CA ASN A 214 2.89 -13.83 -8.57
C ASN A 214 3.06 -12.66 -9.53
N GLU A 215 2.29 -11.59 -9.37
CA GLU A 215 2.43 -10.36 -10.13
C GLU A 215 2.24 -9.15 -9.18
N VAL A 216 2.82 -8.02 -9.56
CA VAL A 216 2.63 -6.73 -8.91
C VAL A 216 2.11 -5.71 -9.91
N ILE A 217 1.30 -4.76 -9.43
CA ILE A 217 1.01 -3.53 -10.15
C ILE A 217 2.16 -2.56 -9.86
N PHE A 218 2.95 -2.24 -10.88
CA PHE A 218 4.14 -1.42 -10.77
C PHE A 218 3.92 -0.06 -11.43
N VAL A 219 4.45 0.98 -10.79
CA VAL A 219 4.33 2.38 -11.16
C VAL A 219 5.73 2.92 -11.47
N PRO A 220 6.14 2.97 -12.74
CA PRO A 220 7.46 3.46 -13.12
C PRO A 220 7.55 4.98 -12.93
N THR A 221 8.60 5.43 -12.22
CA THR A 221 8.97 6.85 -12.09
C THR A 221 10.04 7.26 -13.10
N THR A 222 10.72 6.28 -13.69
CA THR A 222 11.75 6.45 -14.73
C THR A 222 11.58 5.36 -15.77
N SER A 223 11.82 5.68 -17.05
CA SER A 223 11.87 4.68 -18.12
C SER A 223 13.18 3.89 -18.02
N ALA A 224 13.09 2.58 -17.87
CA ALA A 224 14.24 1.69 -17.70
C ALA A 224 13.85 0.23 -17.93
N SER A 225 14.87 -0.64 -17.96
CA SER A 225 14.69 -2.09 -17.95
C SER A 225 14.62 -2.61 -16.52
N ILE A 226 13.55 -3.35 -16.19
CA ILE A 226 13.49 -4.23 -15.03
C ILE A 226 14.14 -5.55 -15.43
N GLU A 227 15.09 -6.04 -14.64
CA GLU A 227 15.73 -7.34 -14.88
C GLU A 227 15.18 -8.40 -13.91
N ARG A 228 15.19 -9.66 -14.35
CA ARG A 228 14.96 -10.81 -13.48
C ARG A 228 15.91 -10.74 -12.28
N GLY A 229 15.34 -10.93 -11.10
CA GLY A 229 16.04 -10.81 -9.82
C GLY A 229 16.06 -9.41 -9.22
N ASP A 230 15.56 -8.37 -9.92
CA ASP A 230 15.42 -7.03 -9.34
C ASP A 230 14.40 -7.03 -8.20
N LEU A 231 14.77 -6.40 -7.08
CA LEU A 231 13.87 -6.18 -5.95
C LEU A 231 12.93 -5.02 -6.31
N LEU A 232 11.66 -5.32 -6.54
CA LEU A 232 10.65 -4.33 -6.91
C LEU A 232 10.04 -3.63 -5.69
N GLY A 233 9.87 -4.38 -4.59
CA GLY A 233 9.17 -3.92 -3.39
C GLY A 233 9.33 -4.89 -2.23
N VAL A 234 8.77 -4.53 -1.08
CA VAL A 234 8.67 -5.40 0.11
C VAL A 234 7.23 -5.35 0.60
N LEU A 235 6.66 -6.51 0.95
CA LEU A 235 5.38 -6.59 1.65
C LEU A 235 5.59 -6.74 3.15
N ASN A 236 4.91 -5.89 3.92
CA ASN A 236 4.58 -6.13 5.31
C ASN A 236 3.39 -7.10 5.37
N ILE A 237 3.61 -8.28 5.94
CA ILE A 237 2.56 -9.28 6.19
C ILE A 237 2.18 -9.19 7.67
N PHE A 238 1.09 -8.48 7.98
CA PHE A 238 0.60 -8.31 9.35
C PHE A 238 -0.31 -9.46 9.78
N TYR A 239 -0.07 -10.05 10.95
CA TYR A 239 -0.88 -11.12 11.49
C TYR A 239 -2.12 -10.59 12.22
N ILE A 240 -3.28 -11.21 11.95
CA ILE A 240 -4.56 -10.91 12.61
C ILE A 240 -5.04 -12.06 13.53
N SER A 241 -4.34 -13.20 13.50
CA SER A 241 -4.46 -14.30 14.47
C SER A 241 -3.08 -14.85 14.82
N LEU A 242 -2.87 -15.27 16.08
CA LEU A 242 -1.61 -15.88 16.53
C LEU A 242 -1.45 -17.34 16.15
N GLY A 243 -2.56 -18.07 15.90
CA GLY A 243 -2.54 -19.53 15.77
C GLY A 243 -1.54 -20.04 14.72
N ASN A 244 -1.31 -19.26 13.68
CA ASN A 244 -0.42 -19.61 12.57
C ASN A 244 0.90 -18.83 12.55
N PHE A 245 1.14 -17.93 13.51
CA PHE A 245 2.34 -17.08 13.52
C PHE A 245 3.61 -17.91 13.75
N ILE A 246 3.65 -18.71 14.83
CA ILE A 246 4.84 -19.48 15.21
C ILE A 246 5.20 -20.52 14.14
N PRO A 247 4.27 -21.36 13.63
CA PRO A 247 4.59 -22.31 12.55
C PRO A 247 5.03 -21.63 11.24
N SER A 248 4.39 -20.51 10.89
CA SER A 248 4.72 -19.73 9.67
C SER A 248 6.10 -19.08 9.73
N ILE A 249 6.55 -18.64 10.91
CA ILE A 249 7.89 -18.08 11.09
C ILE A 249 8.95 -19.18 11.03
N LEU A 250 8.75 -20.29 11.76
CA LEU A 250 9.73 -21.38 11.81
C LEU A 250 10.05 -21.96 10.43
N SER A 251 9.04 -22.14 9.58
CA SER A 251 9.20 -22.62 8.21
C SER A 251 10.00 -21.68 7.29
N HIS A 252 10.07 -20.39 7.60
CA HIS A 252 10.73 -19.40 6.76
C HIS A 252 12.03 -18.82 7.37
N LEU A 253 12.27 -19.03 8.67
CA LEU A 253 13.49 -18.65 9.38
C LEU A 253 14.77 -19.26 8.80
N LEU A 254 14.64 -20.34 8.02
CA LEU A 254 15.74 -21.05 7.38
C LEU A 254 16.00 -20.56 5.93
N GLY A 255 15.18 -19.64 5.42
CA GLY A 255 15.25 -19.14 4.06
C GLY A 255 15.92 -17.77 3.96
N SER A 256 16.70 -17.60 2.89
CA SER A 256 17.22 -16.30 2.47
C SER A 256 17.05 -16.19 0.96
N GLU A 257 16.59 -15.04 0.51
CA GLU A 257 16.40 -14.78 -0.91
C GLU A 257 17.53 -13.91 -1.43
N GLU A 258 18.05 -14.23 -2.62
CA GLU A 258 18.93 -13.32 -3.34
C GLU A 258 18.11 -12.42 -4.26
N ALA A 259 18.34 -11.11 -4.11
CA ALA A 259 17.70 -10.07 -4.91
C ALA A 259 18.72 -8.99 -5.28
N LYS A 260 18.50 -8.32 -6.42
CA LYS A 260 19.28 -7.15 -6.85
C LYS A 260 18.57 -5.89 -6.36
N ILE A 261 19.18 -5.16 -5.43
CA ILE A 261 18.71 -3.81 -5.09
C ILE A 261 19.02 -2.89 -6.27
N VAL A 262 18.00 -2.21 -6.78
CA VAL A 262 18.11 -1.24 -7.87
C VAL A 262 18.08 0.17 -7.28
N TYR A 263 19.14 0.94 -7.48
CA TYR A 263 19.27 2.29 -6.94
C TYR A 263 19.88 3.24 -7.98
N ALA A 264 19.59 4.53 -7.84
CA ALA A 264 20.20 5.56 -8.67
C ALA A 264 21.39 6.17 -7.92
N LYS A 265 22.53 6.32 -8.60
CA LYS A 265 23.68 7.07 -8.09
C LYS A 265 24.23 7.94 -9.21
N ASN A 266 24.24 9.26 -8.99
CA ASN A 266 24.68 10.25 -9.99
C ASN A 266 23.95 10.10 -11.33
N GLY A 267 22.62 9.93 -11.30
CA GLY A 267 21.79 9.76 -12.49
C GLY A 267 21.95 8.41 -13.22
N THR A 268 22.79 7.51 -12.73
CA THR A 268 22.99 6.18 -13.32
C THR A 268 22.33 5.11 -12.46
N LEU A 269 21.55 4.22 -13.09
CA LEU A 269 21.00 3.04 -12.43
C LEU A 269 22.11 2.03 -12.13
N LYS A 270 22.10 1.51 -10.90
CA LYS A 270 23.03 0.50 -10.41
C LYS A 270 22.24 -0.64 -9.79
N ARG A 271 22.80 -1.85 -9.90
CA ARG A 271 22.28 -3.06 -9.29
C ARG A 271 23.31 -3.63 -8.33
N LYS A 272 22.87 -4.04 -7.15
CA LYS A 272 23.72 -4.75 -6.18
C LYS A 272 22.97 -5.97 -5.69
N THR A 273 23.52 -7.16 -5.95
CA THR A 273 23.01 -8.40 -5.38
C THR A 273 23.20 -8.38 -3.87
N VAL A 274 22.14 -8.70 -3.15
CA VAL A 274 22.14 -8.86 -1.70
C VAL A 274 21.38 -10.12 -1.34
N LYS A 275 21.81 -10.73 -0.23
CA LYS A 275 21.09 -11.83 0.40
C LYS A 275 20.17 -11.24 1.47
N MET A 276 18.87 -11.33 1.26
CA MET A 276 17.85 -10.84 2.18
C MET A 276 17.35 -12.00 3.03
N SER A 277 17.42 -11.85 4.35
CA SER A 277 16.76 -12.74 5.29
C SER A 277 15.42 -12.16 5.72
N LEU A 278 14.55 -13.02 6.24
CA LEU A 278 13.24 -12.60 6.72
C LEU A 278 13.38 -11.67 7.92
N LEU A 279 12.80 -10.46 7.82
CA LEU A 279 12.72 -9.53 8.94
C LEU A 279 11.34 -9.69 9.59
N ALA A 280 11.32 -10.08 10.86
CA ALA A 280 10.10 -10.10 11.68
C ALA A 280 10.14 -8.96 12.67
N PHE A 281 9.02 -8.27 12.85
CA PHE A 281 8.93 -7.10 13.72
C PHE A 281 7.58 -6.99 14.41
N LYS A 282 7.57 -6.22 15.51
CA LYS A 282 6.37 -5.76 16.18
C LYS A 282 6.21 -4.26 15.98
N ARG A 283 5.11 -3.83 15.37
CA ARG A 283 4.77 -2.42 15.17
C ARG A 283 4.21 -1.82 16.46
N SER A 284 4.59 -0.58 16.78
CA SER A 284 3.97 0.18 17.86
C SER A 284 2.46 0.37 17.65
N GLU A 285 1.70 0.45 18.74
CA GLU A 285 0.29 0.90 18.72
C GLU A 285 0.19 2.43 18.60
N PHE A 286 1.26 3.12 18.97
CA PHE A 286 1.44 4.56 18.84
C PHE A 286 2.11 4.89 17.51
N GLY A 287 1.54 5.85 16.79
CA GLY A 287 2.10 6.41 15.57
C GLY A 287 2.08 7.93 15.58
N VAL A 288 2.73 8.49 14.58
CA VAL A 288 2.70 9.94 14.30
C VAL A 288 2.11 10.12 12.91
N LEU A 289 1.09 10.96 12.82
CA LEU A 289 0.51 11.37 11.56
C LEU A 289 1.36 12.51 11.02
N LYS A 290 2.13 12.24 9.96
CA LYS A 290 2.97 13.23 9.30
C LYS A 290 2.27 13.73 8.02
N PRO A 291 1.98 15.03 7.88
CA PRO A 291 1.46 15.56 6.64
C PRO A 291 2.56 15.55 5.57
N VAL A 292 2.18 15.24 4.34
CA VAL A 292 3.06 15.38 3.18
C VAL A 292 2.71 16.70 2.51
N VAL A 293 3.65 17.63 2.49
CA VAL A 293 3.45 19.01 2.04
C VAL A 293 4.28 19.26 0.79
N SER A 294 3.68 19.75 -0.29
CA SER A 294 4.41 20.07 -1.51
C SER A 294 5.46 21.16 -1.25
N ALA A 295 6.67 20.96 -1.76
CA ALA A 295 7.74 21.96 -1.73
C ALA A 295 7.86 22.76 -3.03
N GLU A 296 7.02 22.44 -4.02
CA GLU A 296 7.01 23.09 -5.33
C GLU A 296 5.60 23.30 -5.88
N ASP A 297 5.51 24.18 -6.88
CA ASP A 297 4.31 24.28 -7.72
C ASP A 297 4.42 23.25 -8.85
N ARG A 298 3.37 22.47 -9.05
CA ARG A 298 3.33 21.44 -10.09
C ARG A 298 1.94 21.37 -10.69
N ARG A 299 1.87 21.53 -12.02
CA ARG A 299 0.69 21.19 -12.80
C ARG A 299 0.78 19.73 -13.25
N MET A 300 -0.31 18.99 -13.10
CA MET A 300 -0.45 17.60 -13.52
C MET A 300 -1.76 17.43 -14.26
N ASN A 301 -1.74 16.65 -15.34
CA ASN A 301 -2.96 16.31 -16.08
C ASN A 301 -3.65 15.11 -15.42
N ALA A 302 -4.95 14.94 -15.68
CA ALA A 302 -5.71 13.78 -15.25
C ALA A 302 -5.04 12.46 -15.69
N GLY A 303 -4.85 11.55 -14.73
CA GLY A 303 -4.17 10.27 -14.92
C GLY A 303 -2.64 10.34 -14.86
N GLU A 304 -2.04 11.52 -14.75
CA GLU A 304 -0.59 11.67 -14.65
C GLU A 304 -0.08 11.12 -13.31
N ILE A 305 1.01 10.35 -13.39
CA ILE A 305 1.78 9.92 -12.22
C ILE A 305 3.16 10.55 -12.34
N ASP A 306 3.59 11.24 -11.30
CA ASP A 306 4.93 11.83 -11.27
C ASP A 306 5.54 11.86 -9.87
N VAL A 307 6.83 12.17 -9.83
CA VAL A 307 7.59 12.43 -8.61
C VAL A 307 7.63 13.94 -8.39
N ILE A 308 7.13 14.39 -7.24
CA ILE A 308 7.17 15.81 -6.87
C ILE A 308 8.00 16.02 -5.61
N ARG A 309 8.59 17.21 -5.48
CA ARG A 309 9.32 17.62 -4.28
C ARG A 309 8.34 17.92 -3.14
N ILE A 310 8.68 17.41 -1.96
CA ILE A 310 7.94 17.63 -0.73
C ILE A 310 8.85 18.27 0.32
N SER A 311 8.24 18.87 1.33
CA SER A 311 8.96 19.29 2.52
C SER A 311 9.66 18.07 3.13
N LYS A 312 10.93 18.24 3.50
CA LYS A 312 11.77 17.16 4.01
C LYS A 312 11.08 16.46 5.19
N LEU A 313 10.95 15.15 5.09
CA LEU A 313 10.45 14.26 6.14
C LEU A 313 11.59 13.40 6.66
N ASP A 314 11.88 13.54 7.95
CA ASP A 314 12.86 12.71 8.64
C ASP A 314 12.16 11.54 9.35
N PHE A 315 12.71 10.35 9.14
CA PHE A 315 12.27 9.07 9.67
C PHE A 315 13.42 8.44 10.45
N PRO A 316 13.32 8.35 11.79
CA PRO A 316 14.29 7.61 12.58
C PRO A 316 14.41 6.15 12.11
N SER A 317 15.53 5.53 12.43
CA SER A 317 15.71 4.09 12.34
C SER A 317 14.56 3.33 13.01
N SER A 318 14.30 2.13 12.51
CA SER A 318 13.22 1.27 12.97
C SER A 318 11.84 1.90 12.81
N THR A 319 11.61 2.64 11.72
CA THR A 319 10.29 3.17 11.36
C THR A 319 9.74 2.57 10.07
N ILE A 320 8.43 2.47 10.01
CA ILE A 320 7.67 2.22 8.78
C ILE A 320 6.65 3.33 8.58
N ALA A 321 6.39 3.65 7.31
CA ALA A 321 5.40 4.65 6.91
C ALA A 321 4.31 3.99 6.05
N GLN A 322 3.08 4.48 6.19
CA GLN A 322 1.94 4.05 5.39
C GLN A 322 1.09 5.28 5.03
N PRO A 323 0.84 5.56 3.74
CA PRO A 323 -0.13 6.56 3.31
C PRO A 323 -1.51 6.29 3.89
N ILE A 324 -2.14 7.37 4.34
CA ILE A 324 -3.53 7.36 4.78
C ILE A 324 -4.41 7.86 3.65
N ALA A 325 -5.42 7.05 3.33
CA ALA A 325 -6.32 7.33 2.24
C ALA A 325 -7.40 8.34 2.64
N GLY A 326 -7.94 9.04 1.64
CA GLY A 326 -8.90 10.12 1.85
C GLY A 326 -8.29 11.41 2.36
N ILE A 327 -6.96 11.50 2.46
CA ILE A 327 -6.23 12.71 2.83
C ILE A 327 -5.39 13.15 1.64
N GLY A 328 -5.54 14.41 1.25
CA GLY A 328 -4.96 14.99 0.05
C GLY A 328 -6.02 15.73 -0.76
N GLY A 329 -5.60 16.72 -1.54
CA GLY A 329 -6.47 17.43 -2.47
C GLY A 329 -6.79 16.58 -3.72
N ASP A 330 -6.67 17.20 -4.89
CA ASP A 330 -6.95 16.55 -6.18
C ASP A 330 -5.82 15.61 -6.65
N CYS A 331 -4.78 15.47 -5.83
CA CYS A 331 -3.68 14.52 -6.02
C CYS A 331 -3.64 13.49 -4.89
N SER A 332 -3.20 12.28 -5.18
CA SER A 332 -3.07 11.18 -4.22
C SER A 332 -1.63 10.74 -4.05
N LEU A 333 -1.21 10.60 -2.79
CA LEU A 333 0.07 10.03 -2.43
C LEU A 333 0.08 8.51 -2.66
N LEU A 334 0.94 8.04 -3.56
CA LEU A 334 1.14 6.61 -3.80
C LEU A 334 2.26 6.06 -2.90
N ASP A 335 3.40 6.75 -2.89
CA ASP A 335 4.60 6.30 -2.19
C ASP A 335 5.55 7.47 -1.87
N LEU A 336 6.52 7.23 -1.00
CA LEU A 336 7.62 8.14 -0.71
C LEU A 336 8.87 7.74 -1.49
N TYR A 337 9.46 8.67 -2.23
CA TYR A 337 10.57 8.36 -3.12
C TYR A 337 11.93 8.61 -2.45
N SER A 338 12.82 7.61 -2.48
CA SER A 338 14.22 7.74 -2.07
C SER A 338 15.14 7.29 -3.19
N GLU A 339 16.11 8.12 -3.58
CA GLU A 339 17.09 7.79 -4.64
C GLU A 339 17.98 6.60 -4.24
N VAL A 340 18.30 6.52 -2.95
CA VAL A 340 19.07 5.43 -2.37
C VAL A 340 18.19 4.70 -1.35
N PRO A 341 17.86 3.42 -1.60
CA PRO A 341 17.18 2.59 -0.62
C PRO A 341 18.03 2.49 0.65
N ARG A 342 17.42 2.76 1.80
CA ARG A 342 18.05 2.62 3.12
C ARG A 342 17.41 1.49 3.89
N MET A 343 18.22 0.76 4.66
CA MET A 343 17.73 -0.32 5.50
C MET A 343 16.84 0.21 6.62
N ILE A 344 16.01 -0.64 7.23
CA ILE A 344 15.07 -0.18 8.26
C ILE A 344 15.81 0.39 9.49
N GLU A 345 16.99 -0.12 9.77
CA GLU A 345 17.89 0.25 10.88
C GLU A 345 18.60 1.58 10.65
N GLU A 346 18.47 2.19 9.47
CA GLU A 346 19.04 3.49 9.15
C GLU A 346 17.98 4.60 9.25
N ASP A 347 18.40 5.76 9.75
CA ASP A 347 17.65 6.99 9.61
C ASP A 347 17.48 7.33 8.11
N LYS A 348 16.30 7.85 7.77
CA LYS A 348 15.94 8.20 6.40
C LYS A 348 15.46 9.65 6.36
N SER A 349 15.86 10.34 5.31
CA SER A 349 15.39 11.67 4.99
C SER A 349 14.79 11.59 3.59
N ILE A 350 13.52 11.95 3.46
CA ILE A 350 12.80 11.88 2.19
C ILE A 350 12.28 13.27 1.84
N ASP A 351 12.55 13.72 0.63
CA ASP A 351 12.15 15.03 0.11
C ASP A 351 11.37 14.92 -1.21
N ARG A 352 10.95 13.71 -1.59
CA ARG A 352 10.14 13.45 -2.78
C ARG A 352 9.02 12.45 -2.51
N ALA A 353 7.92 12.60 -3.25
CA ALA A 353 6.78 11.69 -3.20
C ALA A 353 6.36 11.30 -4.62
N ILE A 354 5.92 10.06 -4.77
CA ILE A 354 5.22 9.58 -5.98
C ILE A 354 3.74 9.87 -5.79
N VAL A 355 3.16 10.61 -6.73
CA VAL A 355 1.78 11.06 -6.65
C VAL A 355 1.02 10.79 -7.94
N CYS A 356 -0.29 10.62 -7.83
CA CYS A 356 -1.19 10.41 -8.97
C CYS A 356 -2.30 11.47 -8.96
N ALA A 357 -2.42 12.17 -10.09
CA ALA A 357 -3.53 13.09 -10.35
C ALA A 357 -4.67 12.32 -11.00
N VAL A 358 -5.89 12.45 -10.47
CA VAL A 358 -7.08 11.81 -11.05
C VAL A 358 -7.90 12.78 -11.90
N ASP A 359 -7.77 14.07 -11.61
CA ASP A 359 -8.25 15.17 -12.46
C ASP A 359 -7.06 16.08 -12.80
N ASP A 360 -7.25 17.02 -13.73
CA ASP A 360 -6.29 18.09 -13.95
C ASP A 360 -6.14 18.90 -12.65
N VAL A 361 -4.92 19.02 -12.16
CA VAL A 361 -4.63 19.66 -10.86
C VAL A 361 -3.40 20.55 -10.96
N GLU A 362 -3.45 21.65 -10.23
CA GLU A 362 -2.27 22.45 -9.92
C GLU A 362 -1.99 22.34 -8.42
N VAL A 363 -0.98 21.55 -8.07
CA VAL A 363 -0.47 21.45 -6.69
C VAL A 363 0.37 22.68 -6.42
N LYS A 364 0.03 23.45 -5.38
CA LYS A 364 0.82 24.61 -4.96
C LYS A 364 1.81 24.25 -3.86
N LYS A 365 2.94 24.96 -3.83
CA LYS A 365 3.90 24.90 -2.74
C LYS A 365 3.19 25.24 -1.41
N GLY A 366 3.40 24.38 -0.41
CA GLY A 366 2.79 24.51 0.91
C GLY A 366 1.45 23.77 1.06
N GLU A 367 0.89 23.22 -0.02
CA GLU A 367 -0.33 22.42 0.06
C GLU A 367 -0.08 21.00 0.60
N VAL A 368 -1.05 20.49 1.35
CA VAL A 368 -1.03 19.10 1.84
C VAL A 368 -1.52 18.18 0.73
N ILE A 369 -0.63 17.35 0.21
CA ILE A 369 -0.90 16.39 -0.87
C ILE A 369 -1.21 14.99 -0.34
N GLY A 370 -1.05 14.76 0.95
CA GLY A 370 -1.35 13.50 1.62
C GLY A 370 -0.94 13.49 3.08
N ALA A 371 -1.09 12.35 3.74
CA ALA A 371 -0.56 12.13 5.07
C ALA A 371 -0.08 10.69 5.24
N LEU A 372 0.87 10.53 6.16
CA LEU A 372 1.50 9.26 6.48
C LEU A 372 1.23 8.90 7.94
N ALA A 373 0.81 7.67 8.15
CA ALA A 373 0.91 7.02 9.43
C ALA A 373 2.32 6.44 9.60
N VAL A 374 3.10 7.02 10.52
CA VAL A 374 4.47 6.59 10.82
C VAL A 374 4.49 5.84 12.15
N TYR A 375 5.08 4.65 12.16
CA TYR A 375 5.17 3.82 13.35
C TYR A 375 6.61 3.39 13.60
N ASN A 376 7.01 3.37 14.88
CA ASN A 376 8.19 2.64 15.30
C ASN A 376 7.91 1.13 15.26
N VAL A 377 8.95 0.35 14.98
CA VAL A 377 8.93 -1.11 15.00
C VAL A 377 10.03 -1.64 15.90
N ALA A 378 9.75 -2.70 16.65
CA ALA A 378 10.74 -3.49 17.36
C ALA A 378 11.09 -4.72 16.51
N ILE A 379 12.36 -4.86 16.12
CA ILE A 379 12.83 -6.02 15.36
C ILE A 379 12.86 -7.22 16.31
N LEU A 380 12.22 -8.33 15.90
CA LEU A 380 12.09 -9.55 16.70
C LEU A 380 13.10 -10.62 16.27
N ILE A 381 13.43 -10.65 14.99
CA ILE A 381 14.42 -11.53 14.38
C ILE A 381 15.33 -10.63 13.55
N GLU A 382 16.60 -10.54 13.95
CA GLU A 382 17.61 -9.76 13.25
C GLU A 382 18.06 -10.50 11.96
N PRO A 383 18.19 -9.81 10.82
CA PRO A 383 18.75 -10.42 9.63
C PRO A 383 20.21 -10.84 9.86
N GLN A 384 20.66 -11.94 9.26
CA GLN A 384 22.04 -12.49 9.39
C GLN A 384 23.15 -11.46 9.05
N LEU A 385 22.80 -10.38 8.35
CA LEU A 385 23.63 -9.20 8.12
C LEU A 385 24.17 -8.55 9.41
N PHE A 386 23.47 -8.67 10.54
CA PHE A 386 23.91 -8.12 11.82
C PHE A 386 25.14 -8.87 12.37
N ILE A 387 25.13 -10.21 12.32
CA ILE A 387 26.29 -11.02 12.74
C ILE A 387 27.50 -10.73 11.83
N ALA A 388 27.29 -10.58 10.52
CA ALA A 388 28.36 -10.25 9.58
C ALA A 388 29.00 -8.88 9.88
N LYS A 389 28.23 -7.88 10.34
CA LYS A 389 28.75 -6.56 10.70
C LYS A 389 29.68 -6.59 11.94
N TYR A 390 29.50 -7.56 12.84
CA TYR A 390 30.37 -7.74 14.01
C TYR A 390 31.43 -8.84 13.82
N ALA A 391 31.32 -9.68 12.78
CA ALA A 391 32.33 -10.65 12.39
C ALA A 391 33.50 -10.05 11.59
N PHE A 392 33.38 -8.78 11.16
CA PHE A 392 34.43 -8.02 10.46
C PHE A 392 34.86 -6.77 11.22
N ARG A 393 34.87 -6.81 12.56
CA ARG A 393 35.63 -5.86 13.38
C ARG A 393 36.95 -6.46 13.81
#